data_AF-A0A967YZR7-F1
#
_entry.id   AF-A0A967YZR7-F1
#
_cell.length_a   1.000
_cell.length_b   1.000
_cell.length_c   1.000
_cell.angle_alpha   90.00
_cell.angle_beta   90.00
_cell.angle_gamma   90.00
#
_symmetry.space_group_name_H-M   'P 1'
#
loop_
_entity.id
_entity.type
_entity.pdbx_description
1 polymer ?
#
loop_
_entity_poly.entity_id
_entity_poly.type
_entity_poly.pdbx_seq_one_letter_code
_entity_poly.pdbx_strand_id
1 'polypeptide(L)'
;GLKTLSILKTAIQFVKENHGEKYNLDDIPLDDEKTFKMFKKGATVGIFQFESDGMRKYLKQLKPTSINDLIAMNALYRPGPMQFIPDY
;
A
#
# COMPACT_ATOMS: atom_id res chain seq x y z
N GLY A 1 0.43 -10.81 17.70
CA GLY A 1 1.25 -10.82 16.47
C GLY A 1 0.46 -10.19 15.34
N LEU A 2 1.12 -9.39 14.48
CA LEU A 2 0.44 -8.68 13.40
C LEU A 2 0.09 -9.64 12.25
N LYS A 3 -1.20 -9.79 11.94
CA LYS A 3 -1.70 -10.71 10.89
C LYS A 3 -1.01 -10.48 9.53
N THR A 4 -0.72 -9.23 9.20
CA THR A 4 -0.01 -8.82 7.97
C THR A 4 1.35 -9.50 7.83
N LEU A 5 2.13 -9.63 8.92
CA LEU A 5 3.45 -10.28 8.87
C LEU A 5 3.33 -11.77 8.56
N SER A 6 2.33 -12.46 9.11
CA SER A 6 2.07 -13.86 8.78
C SER A 6 1.69 -14.03 7.31
N ILE A 7 0.85 -13.14 6.77
CA ILE A 7 0.46 -13.14 5.35
C ILE A 7 1.68 -12.93 4.45
N LEU A 8 2.54 -11.95 4.76
CA LEU A 8 3.75 -11.68 3.99
C LEU A 8 4.72 -12.86 3.99
N LYS A 9 4.92 -13.52 5.14
CA LYS A 9 5.76 -14.71 5.24
C LYS A 9 5.25 -15.84 4.33
N THR A 10 3.95 -16.10 4.36
CA THR A 10 3.32 -17.11 3.50
C THR A 10 3.40 -16.73 2.02
N ALA A 11 3.19 -15.46 1.67
CA ALA A 11 3.30 -14.99 0.29
C ALA A 11 4.71 -15.21 -0.28
N ILE A 12 5.77 -14.86 0.45
CA ILE A 12 7.16 -15.11 0.03
C ILE A 12 7.43 -16.60 -0.13
N GLN A 13 6.91 -17.43 0.77
CA GLN A 13 7.02 -18.89 0.66
C GLN A 13 6.39 -19.39 -0.65
N PHE A 14 5.19 -18.96 -0.98
CA PHE A 14 4.52 -19.37 -2.22
C PHE A 14 5.22 -18.85 -3.47
N VAL A 15 5.77 -17.64 -3.44
CA VAL A 15 6.57 -17.14 -4.58
C VAL A 15 7.79 -18.02 -4.81
N LYS A 16 8.48 -18.43 -3.75
CA LYS A 16 9.61 -19.37 -3.84
C LYS A 16 9.20 -20.74 -4.38
N GLU A 17 8.09 -21.28 -3.90
CA GLU A 17 7.60 -22.61 -4.32
C GLU A 17 7.14 -22.62 -5.79
N ASN A 18 6.49 -21.56 -6.26
CA ASN A 18 5.90 -21.51 -7.61
C ASN A 18 6.84 -20.94 -8.68
N HIS A 19 7.79 -20.09 -8.29
CA HIS A 19 8.65 -19.36 -9.24
C HIS A 19 10.15 -19.57 -8.99
N GLY A 20 10.55 -20.25 -7.90
CA GLY A 20 11.95 -20.46 -7.54
C GLY A 20 12.66 -19.20 -7.01
N GLU A 21 11.97 -18.07 -6.95
CA GLU A 21 12.52 -16.79 -6.52
C GLU A 21 12.41 -16.62 -5.00
N LYS A 22 13.49 -16.15 -4.37
CA LYS A 22 13.51 -15.88 -2.93
C LYS A 22 13.61 -14.37 -2.70
N TYR A 23 12.63 -13.85 -1.96
CA TYR A 23 12.61 -12.44 -1.54
C TYR A 23 12.93 -12.32 -0.04
N ASN A 24 13.57 -11.22 0.32
CA ASN A 24 13.71 -10.74 1.68
C ASN A 24 12.94 -9.42 1.79
N LEU A 25 12.20 -9.22 2.88
CA LEU A 25 11.34 -8.05 3.04
C LEU A 25 12.13 -6.75 3.11
N ASP A 26 13.31 -6.78 3.74
CA ASP A 26 14.16 -5.60 3.92
C ASP A 26 14.78 -5.11 2.60
N ASP A 27 14.80 -5.97 1.58
CA ASP A 27 15.42 -5.69 0.28
C ASP A 27 14.39 -5.24 -0.78
N ILE A 28 13.11 -5.13 -0.41
CA ILE A 28 12.05 -4.72 -1.36
C ILE A 28 12.21 -3.22 -1.68
N PRO A 29 12.31 -2.84 -2.97
CA PRO A 29 12.42 -1.45 -3.37
C PRO A 29 11.14 -0.68 -3.05
N LEU A 30 11.29 0.59 -2.64
CA LEU A 30 10.18 1.45 -2.24
C LEU A 30 9.66 2.36 -3.38
N ASP A 31 10.24 2.23 -4.57
CA ASP A 31 10.01 3.06 -5.75
C ASP A 31 9.40 2.28 -6.95
N ASP A 32 8.87 1.07 -6.72
CA ASP A 32 8.29 0.24 -7.78
C ASP A 32 7.07 0.89 -8.46
N GLU A 33 7.23 1.23 -9.75
CA GLU A 33 6.19 1.91 -10.53
C GLU A 33 4.90 1.12 -10.65
N LYS A 34 4.97 -0.22 -10.72
CA LYS A 34 3.79 -1.09 -10.85
C LYS A 34 2.94 -1.04 -9.59
N THR A 35 3.58 -1.00 -8.43
CA THR A 35 2.95 -0.81 -7.12
C THR A 35 2.23 0.54 -7.08
N PHE A 36 2.90 1.65 -7.41
CA PHE A 36 2.23 2.96 -7.42
C PHE A 36 1.11 3.04 -8.46
N LYS A 37 1.23 2.38 -9.62
CA LYS A 37 0.13 2.29 -10.60
C LYS A 37 -1.12 1.61 -10.03
N MET A 38 -0.95 0.59 -9.18
CA MET A 38 -2.05 -0.05 -8.46
C MET A 38 -2.71 0.91 -7.47
N PHE A 39 -1.92 1.65 -6.67
CA PHE A 39 -2.41 2.67 -5.73
C PHE A 39 -3.15 3.81 -6.44
N LYS A 40 -2.60 4.35 -7.55
CA LYS A 40 -3.24 5.38 -8.38
C LYS A 40 -4.62 4.96 -8.91
N LYS A 41 -4.83 3.66 -9.11
CA LYS A 41 -6.12 3.09 -9.53
C LYS A 41 -7.05 2.77 -8.35
N GLY A 42 -6.61 2.96 -7.10
CA GLY A 42 -7.33 2.54 -5.90
C GLY A 42 -7.57 1.04 -5.83
N ALA A 43 -6.72 0.23 -6.48
CA ALA A 43 -6.83 -1.22 -6.53
C ALA A 43 -6.17 -1.86 -5.29
N THR A 44 -6.60 -1.47 -4.09
CA THR A 44 -5.92 -1.78 -2.82
C THR A 44 -6.74 -2.68 -1.90
N VAL A 45 -7.65 -3.49 -2.46
CA VAL A 45 -8.35 -4.54 -1.69
C VAL A 45 -7.32 -5.54 -1.15
N GLY A 46 -7.40 -5.88 0.13
CA GLY A 46 -6.41 -6.74 0.79
C GLY A 46 -5.04 -6.08 1.07
N ILE A 47 -4.87 -4.79 0.76
CA ILE A 47 -3.66 -4.04 1.11
C ILE A 47 -3.85 -3.42 2.49
N PHE A 48 -2.97 -3.80 3.42
CA PHE A 48 -3.00 -3.33 4.81
C PHE A 48 -3.09 -1.79 4.88
N GLN A 49 -3.98 -1.26 5.73
CA GLN A 49 -4.30 0.16 5.92
C GLN A 49 -4.99 0.88 4.75
N PHE A 50 -5.00 0.34 3.53
CA PHE A 50 -5.48 1.04 2.33
C PHE A 50 -6.78 0.47 1.72
N GLU A 51 -7.49 -0.39 2.44
CA GLU A 51 -8.60 -1.19 1.89
C GLU A 51 -9.94 -0.45 1.79
N SER A 52 -10.21 0.51 2.69
CA SER A 52 -11.54 1.13 2.80
C SER A 52 -11.95 1.90 1.53
N ASP A 53 -13.26 1.96 1.27
CA ASP A 53 -13.82 2.66 0.11
C ASP A 53 -13.39 4.13 0.03
N GLY A 54 -13.41 4.83 1.18
CA GLY A 54 -12.99 6.22 1.26
C GLY A 54 -11.50 6.40 0.99
N MET A 55 -10.66 5.53 1.56
CA MET A 55 -9.22 5.56 1.31
C MET A 55 -8.90 5.33 -0.17
N ARG A 56 -9.56 4.35 -0.79
CA ARG A 56 -9.44 4.07 -2.24
C ARG A 56 -9.86 5.25 -3.11
N LYS A 57 -10.90 5.99 -2.71
CA LYS A 57 -11.33 7.20 -3.40
C LYS A 57 -10.26 8.28 -3.34
N TYR A 58 -9.68 8.53 -2.17
CA TYR A 58 -8.63 9.55 -2.02
C TYR A 58 -7.32 9.17 -2.71
N LEU A 59 -6.92 7.90 -2.70
CA LEU A 59 -5.76 7.44 -3.47
C LEU A 59 -5.89 7.70 -4.98
N LYS A 60 -7.09 7.55 -5.54
CA LYS A 60 -7.36 7.88 -6.95
C LYS A 60 -7.25 9.37 -7.25
N GLN A 61 -7.57 10.22 -6.28
CA GLN A 61 -7.47 11.68 -6.40
C GLN A 61 -6.00 12.12 -6.26
N LEU A 62 -5.32 11.65 -5.22
CA LEU A 62 -3.91 11.96 -4.94
C LEU A 62 -2.96 11.47 -6.03
N LYS A 63 -3.22 10.30 -6.60
CA LYS A 63 -2.35 9.62 -7.58
C LYS A 63 -0.88 9.49 -7.08
N PRO A 64 -0.65 8.79 -5.95
CA PRO A 64 0.65 8.75 -5.28
C PRO A 64 1.78 8.29 -6.21
N THR A 65 2.93 8.92 -6.09
CA THR A 65 4.14 8.64 -6.88
C THR A 65 5.31 8.18 -6.03
N SER A 66 5.21 8.31 -4.71
CA SER A 66 6.25 7.92 -3.76
C SER A 66 5.66 7.27 -2.50
N ILE A 67 6.50 6.60 -1.72
CA ILE A 67 6.09 6.07 -0.42
C ILE A 67 5.66 7.19 0.55
N ASN A 68 6.25 8.39 0.42
CA ASN A 68 5.89 9.54 1.25
C ASN A 68 4.43 9.97 1.05
N ASP A 69 3.91 9.85 -0.18
CA ASP A 69 2.49 10.12 -0.46
C ASP A 69 1.57 9.14 0.28
N LEU A 70 1.98 7.87 0.38
CA LEU A 70 1.23 6.84 1.11
C LEU A 70 1.28 7.09 2.63
N ILE A 71 2.43 7.53 3.14
CA ILE A 71 2.59 7.95 4.55
C ILE A 71 1.68 9.14 4.85
N ALA A 72 1.71 10.18 4.01
CA ALA A 72 0.86 11.35 4.14
C ALA A 72 -0.62 10.98 4.10
N MET A 73 -1.02 10.14 3.14
CA MET A 73 -2.40 9.67 3.03
C MET A 73 -2.85 8.92 4.31
N ASN A 74 -2.03 8.04 4.87
CA ASN A 74 -2.33 7.37 6.13
C ASN A 74 -2.40 8.32 7.35
N ALA A 75 -1.62 9.39 7.34
CA ALA A 75 -1.66 10.41 8.39
C ALA A 75 -2.92 11.28 8.28
N LEU A 76 -3.30 11.66 7.06
CA LEU A 76 -4.46 12.50 6.78
C LEU A 76 -5.79 11.75 6.86
N TYR A 77 -5.81 10.44 6.56
CA TYR A 77 -7.03 9.63 6.60
C TYR A 77 -7.42 9.22 8.04
N ARG A 78 -7.64 10.24 8.89
CA ARG A 78 -8.08 10.13 10.28
C ARG A 78 -9.16 11.20 10.58
N PRO A 79 -10.06 10.96 11.55
CA PRO A 79 -11.03 11.98 11.98
C PRO A 79 -10.32 13.28 12.41
N GLY A 80 -10.73 14.41 11.84
CA GLY A 80 -10.04 15.70 11.97
C GLY A 80 -9.18 16.00 10.73
N PRO A 81 -8.00 15.37 10.54
CA PRO A 81 -7.12 15.64 9.40
C PRO A 81 -7.72 15.35 8.01
N MET A 82 -8.74 14.49 7.91
CA MET A 82 -9.37 14.15 6.62
C MET A 82 -9.87 15.37 5.83
N GLN A 83 -10.21 16.45 6.53
CA GLN A 83 -10.67 17.70 5.90
C GLN A 83 -9.59 18.36 5.04
N PHE A 84 -8.31 18.07 5.28
CA PHE A 84 -7.17 18.64 4.55
C PHE A 84 -6.72 17.77 3.36
N ILE A 85 -7.30 16.59 3.14
CA ILE A 85 -6.97 15.74 1.99
C ILE A 85 -7.20 16.45 0.64
N PRO A 86 -8.27 17.24 0.44
CA PRO A 86 -8.45 17.99 -0.79
C PRO A 86 -7.38 19.07 -1.06
N ASP A 87 -6.70 19.54 -0.02
CA ASP A 87 -5.68 20.59 -0.10
C ASP A 87 -4.25 20.04 -0.28
N TYR A 88 -4.08 18.72 -0.13
CA TYR A 88 -2.82 17.99 -0.31
C TYR A 88 -2.70 17.46 -1.74
#